data_AF-A0A3M1ME18-F1
#
_entry.id   AF-A0A3M1ME18-F1
#
_cell.length_a   1.000
_cell.length_b   1.000
_cell.length_c   1.000
_cell.angle_alpha   90.00
_cell.angle_beta   90.00
_cell.angle_gamma   90.00
#
_symmetry.space_group_name_H-M   'P 1'
#
loop_
_entity.id
_entity.type
_entity.pdbx_description
1 polymer ?
#
loop_
_entity_poly.entity_id
_entity_poly.type
_entity_poly.pdbx_seq_one_letter_code
_entity_poly.pdbx_strand_id
1 'polypeptide(L)'
;IFDFWRSLGINLKQLYGQTEASVFITQQPDGQVRADTVGIPSPGVEIRIDEKGEVYYRSPGVFQEYYKNPESTARTKDAEGWVATGDAGFIEKDTGHLRIIDRAKDVGRMADGSLFAPKYIENKLKFYPNILEAVVFGNGREYCTAMINIDLTAVGNWAERNNIAYGSYQELAAHPEVYRMVQEHIEEVNRSLAGDELLSGSQIRRFLILHKELDADDGELTRTRKVRRGAIAERYARLIEALYDGSGSVDAEVEVTYEDGRKGMIRGRLEIRDVQTFPVARKQAA
;
A
#
# COMPACT_ATOMS: atom_id res chain seq x y z
N ILE A 1 -3.21 -15.80 -3.66
CA ILE A 1 -2.22 -16.88 -3.40
C ILE A 1 -2.41 -17.53 -2.03
N PHE A 2 -2.49 -16.78 -0.92
CA PHE A 2 -2.68 -17.34 0.42
C PHE A 2 -3.99 -18.12 0.56
N ASP A 3 -5.10 -17.55 0.09
CA ASP A 3 -6.41 -18.20 0.18
C ASP A 3 -6.51 -19.47 -0.66
N PHE A 4 -5.81 -19.52 -1.79
CA PHE A 4 -5.70 -20.72 -2.62
C PHE A 4 -5.02 -21.86 -1.87
N TRP A 5 -3.87 -21.62 -1.23
CA TRP A 5 -3.19 -22.66 -0.47
C TRP A 5 -3.98 -23.08 0.77
N ARG A 6 -4.62 -22.12 1.45
CA ARG A 6 -5.47 -22.40 2.61
C ARG A 6 -6.72 -23.19 2.23
N SER A 7 -7.32 -22.94 1.06
CA SER A 7 -8.49 -23.69 0.58
C SER A 7 -8.16 -25.15 0.22
N LEU A 8 -6.89 -25.44 -0.09
CA LEU A 8 -6.37 -26.81 -0.24
C LEU A 8 -6.09 -27.51 1.10
N GLY A 9 -6.43 -26.89 2.24
CA GLY A 9 -6.19 -27.44 3.58
C GLY A 9 -4.74 -27.28 4.06
N ILE A 10 -3.90 -26.53 3.33
CA ILE A 10 -2.53 -26.26 3.78
C ILE A 10 -2.57 -25.15 4.83
N ASN A 11 -2.02 -25.43 6.01
CA ASN A 11 -1.92 -24.49 7.12
C ASN A 11 -0.82 -23.43 6.87
N LEU A 12 -1.02 -22.60 5.86
CA LEU A 12 -0.09 -21.55 5.44
C LEU A 12 -0.21 -20.33 6.37
N LYS A 13 0.75 -20.19 7.29
CA LYS A 13 0.85 -19.14 8.30
C LYS A 13 1.67 -17.94 7.83
N GLN A 14 1.35 -16.78 8.38
CA GLN A 14 2.20 -15.60 8.32
C GLN A 14 3.08 -15.51 9.58
N LEU A 15 4.31 -15.07 9.37
CA LEU A 15 5.27 -14.71 10.42
C LEU A 15 5.76 -13.30 10.15
N TYR A 16 5.96 -12.51 11.20
CA TYR A 16 6.52 -11.16 11.10
C TYR A 16 7.78 -11.04 11.95
N GLY A 17 8.73 -10.31 11.39
CA GLY A 17 10.12 -10.40 11.75
C GLY A 17 11.00 -9.38 11.06
N GLN A 18 12.20 -9.23 11.62
CA GLN A 18 13.29 -8.47 11.02
C GLN A 18 14.63 -9.10 11.44
N THR A 19 15.71 -8.69 10.77
CA THR A 19 17.07 -9.17 11.07
C THR A 19 17.43 -8.94 12.53
N GLU A 20 17.05 -7.77 13.06
CA GLU A 20 17.28 -7.32 14.42
C GLU A 20 16.56 -8.19 15.47
N ALA A 21 15.57 -9.00 15.05
CA ALA A 21 14.80 -9.89 15.91
C ALA A 21 15.19 -11.36 15.76
N SER A 22 16.22 -11.68 14.96
CA SER A 22 16.48 -13.05 14.50
C SER A 22 15.21 -13.67 13.88
N VAL A 23 14.49 -12.87 13.09
CA VAL A 23 13.21 -13.19 12.41
C VAL A 23 11.97 -13.30 13.30
N PHE A 24 12.03 -13.72 14.56
CA PHE A 24 10.80 -14.06 15.29
C PHE A 24 10.27 -12.92 16.16
N ILE A 25 9.23 -12.22 15.68
CA ILE A 25 8.43 -11.29 16.50
C ILE A 25 7.03 -11.87 16.74
N THR A 26 6.25 -12.08 15.68
CA THR A 26 4.91 -12.68 15.77
C THR A 26 4.74 -13.83 14.80
N GLN A 27 3.83 -14.74 15.13
CA GLN A 27 3.45 -15.85 14.26
C GLN A 27 1.97 -16.19 14.45
N GLN A 28 1.32 -16.63 13.38
CA GLN A 28 -0.07 -17.06 13.46
C GLN A 28 -0.21 -18.44 14.15
N PRO A 29 -1.07 -18.58 15.17
CA PRO A 29 -1.38 -19.88 15.76
C PRO A 29 -2.05 -20.83 14.76
N ASP A 30 -2.01 -22.14 15.05
CA ASP A 30 -2.79 -23.12 14.31
C ASP A 30 -4.29 -22.80 14.39
N GLY A 31 -4.98 -22.90 13.25
CA GLY A 31 -6.42 -22.63 13.17
C GLY A 31 -6.82 -21.15 13.31
N GLN A 32 -5.87 -20.24 13.53
CA GLN A 32 -6.11 -18.79 13.68
C GLN A 32 -5.45 -17.98 12.54
N VAL A 33 -5.40 -18.58 11.36
CA VAL A 33 -4.73 -18.01 10.20
C VAL A 33 -5.64 -17.00 9.50
N ARG A 34 -5.24 -15.74 9.50
CA ARG A 34 -5.98 -14.62 8.87
C ARG A 34 -5.12 -13.85 7.88
N ALA A 35 -5.73 -13.26 6.86
CA ALA A 35 -4.99 -12.56 5.82
C ALA A 35 -4.45 -11.19 6.29
N ASP A 36 -5.16 -10.53 7.20
CA ASP A 36 -4.97 -9.15 7.61
C ASP A 36 -4.11 -8.97 8.88
N THR A 37 -3.64 -10.06 9.47
CA THR A 37 -2.81 -10.07 10.69
C THR A 37 -1.50 -10.81 10.47
N VAL A 38 -0.50 -10.49 11.29
CA VAL A 38 0.79 -11.21 11.34
C VAL A 38 0.90 -12.17 12.52
N GLY A 39 -0.19 -12.34 13.27
CA GLY A 39 -0.30 -13.28 14.37
C GLY A 39 -0.08 -12.65 15.74
N ILE A 40 0.19 -13.47 16.73
CA ILE A 40 0.40 -13.06 18.13
C ILE A 40 1.90 -13.07 18.47
N PRO A 41 2.35 -12.40 19.56
CA PRO A 41 3.74 -12.47 20.00
C PRO A 41 4.24 -13.92 20.10
N SER A 42 5.42 -14.17 19.54
CA SER A 42 6.08 -15.47 19.69
C SER A 42 6.49 -15.71 21.15
N PRO A 43 6.74 -16.96 21.58
CA PRO A 43 7.15 -17.25 22.94
C PRO A 43 8.37 -16.42 23.38
N GLY A 44 8.24 -15.71 24.51
CA GLY A 44 9.29 -14.84 25.04
C GLY A 44 9.41 -13.47 24.34
N VAL A 45 8.52 -13.15 23.39
CA VAL A 45 8.46 -11.82 22.78
C VAL A 45 7.43 -10.96 23.52
N GLU A 46 7.84 -9.78 23.93
CA GLU A 46 6.96 -8.72 24.41
C GLU A 46 6.77 -7.69 23.29
N ILE A 47 5.55 -7.17 23.16
CA ILE A 47 5.21 -6.15 22.16
C ILE A 47 4.51 -4.99 22.86
N ARG A 48 4.87 -3.76 22.47
CA ARG A 48 4.14 -2.55 22.81
C ARG A 48 3.96 -1.68 21.55
N ILE A 49 2.89 -0.89 21.54
CA ILE A 49 2.60 0.07 20.49
C ILE A 49 2.65 1.46 21.11
N ASP A 50 3.38 2.40 20.49
CA ASP A 50 3.44 3.78 21.00
C ASP A 50 2.20 4.60 20.59
N GLU A 51 2.14 5.86 21.05
CA GLU A 51 1.02 6.78 20.75
C GLU A 51 0.89 7.12 19.26
N LYS A 52 1.95 6.93 18.48
CA LYS A 52 2.00 7.15 17.03
C LYS A 52 1.67 5.87 16.25
N GLY A 53 1.51 4.75 16.94
CA GLY A 53 1.24 3.45 16.34
C GLY A 53 2.49 2.66 15.95
N GLU A 54 3.69 3.12 16.30
CA GLU A 54 4.92 2.37 16.02
C GLU A 54 5.02 1.13 16.91
N VAL A 55 5.38 0.00 16.31
CA VAL A 55 5.55 -1.27 16.99
C VAL A 55 6.94 -1.33 17.61
N TYR A 56 7.00 -1.72 18.87
CA TYR A 56 8.24 -2.04 19.58
C TYR A 56 8.17 -3.48 20.07
N TYR A 57 9.32 -4.15 20.07
CA TYR A 57 9.42 -5.49 20.64
C TYR A 57 10.64 -5.61 21.55
N ARG A 58 10.55 -6.55 22.49
CA ARG A 58 11.68 -7.03 23.28
C ARG A 58 11.65 -8.56 23.26
N SER A 59 12.80 -9.20 23.02
CA SER A 59 12.88 -10.66 22.98
C SER A 59 14.30 -11.17 23.24
N PRO A 60 14.47 -12.46 23.56
CA PRO A 60 15.78 -13.11 23.64
C PRO A 60 16.57 -13.07 22.32
N GLY A 61 15.89 -12.92 21.18
CA GLY A 61 16.49 -12.88 19.84
C GLY A 61 16.92 -11.49 19.36
N VAL A 62 16.81 -10.47 20.22
CA VAL A 62 17.21 -9.08 19.90
C VAL A 62 18.70 -9.01 19.59
N PHE A 63 19.06 -8.33 18.50
CA PHE A 63 20.44 -8.08 18.10
C PHE A 63 21.26 -7.36 19.19
N GLN A 64 22.58 -7.57 19.17
CA GLN A 64 23.48 -6.90 20.11
C GLN A 64 23.69 -5.43 19.75
N GLU A 65 24.18 -5.17 18.53
CA GLU A 65 24.44 -3.82 18.03
C GLU A 65 24.64 -3.87 16.51
N TYR A 66 24.57 -2.69 15.89
CA TYR A 66 25.06 -2.52 14.53
C TYR A 66 26.58 -2.36 14.56
N TYR A 67 27.28 -3.16 13.74
CA TYR A 67 28.74 -3.17 13.70
C TYR A 67 29.32 -1.78 13.44
N LYS A 68 30.16 -1.30 14.38
CA LYS A 68 30.81 0.03 14.35
C LYS A 68 29.84 1.22 14.24
N ASN A 69 28.59 1.06 14.70
CA ASN A 69 27.58 2.11 14.61
C ASN A 69 26.78 2.24 15.92
N PRO A 70 27.40 2.80 16.99
CA PRO A 70 26.75 2.95 18.29
C PRO A 70 25.56 3.91 18.24
N GLU A 71 25.61 4.93 17.38
CA GLU A 71 24.53 5.90 17.25
C GLU A 71 23.24 5.26 16.71
N SER A 72 23.33 4.48 15.63
CA SER A 72 22.16 3.79 15.09
C SER A 72 21.67 2.71 16.05
N THR A 73 22.58 2.08 16.80
CA THR A 73 22.22 1.10 17.83
C THR A 73 21.37 1.75 18.92
N ALA A 74 21.82 2.87 19.47
CA ALA A 74 21.10 3.59 20.52
C ALA A 74 19.78 4.23 20.05
N ARG A 75 19.69 4.59 18.76
CA ARG A 75 18.42 5.07 18.16
C ARG A 75 17.40 3.95 17.97
N THR A 76 17.86 2.72 17.75
CA THR A 76 16.98 1.59 17.39
C THR A 76 16.60 0.75 18.60
N LYS A 77 17.51 0.60 19.56
CA LYS A 77 17.33 -0.18 20.78
C LYS A 77 17.60 0.66 22.01
N ASP A 78 16.63 0.71 22.93
CA ASP A 78 16.77 1.43 24.19
C ASP A 78 17.52 0.61 25.26
N ALA A 79 17.79 1.24 26.40
CA ALA A 79 18.53 0.62 27.51
C ALA A 79 17.77 -0.54 28.20
N GLU A 80 16.45 -0.63 28.01
CA GLU A 80 15.61 -1.71 28.54
C GLU A 80 15.48 -2.89 27.55
N GLY A 81 16.09 -2.76 26.38
CA GLY A 81 16.11 -3.77 25.32
C GLY A 81 14.91 -3.71 24.37
N TRP A 82 14.10 -2.65 24.41
CA TRP A 82 13.05 -2.46 23.41
C TRP A 82 13.64 -1.98 22.10
N VAL A 83 13.21 -2.60 21.01
CA VAL A 83 13.63 -2.29 19.66
C VAL A 83 12.47 -1.66 18.90
N ALA A 84 12.70 -0.48 18.33
CA ALA A 84 11.78 0.16 17.39
C ALA A 84 11.82 -0.58 16.06
N THR A 85 10.68 -1.08 15.57
CA THR A 85 10.63 -1.82 14.30
C THR A 85 10.66 -0.89 13.08
N GLY A 86 10.30 0.39 13.27
CA GLY A 86 10.01 1.31 12.19
C GLY A 86 8.75 0.95 11.39
N ASP A 87 7.95 -0.01 11.87
CA ASP A 87 6.65 -0.39 11.33
C ASP A 87 5.54 0.15 12.23
N ALA A 88 4.46 0.62 11.63
CA ALA A 88 3.24 0.98 12.33
C ALA A 88 2.27 -0.20 12.33
N GLY A 89 1.56 -0.35 13.44
CA GLY A 89 0.60 -1.42 13.62
C GLY A 89 -0.26 -1.24 14.87
N PHE A 90 -1.13 -2.21 15.10
CA PHE A 90 -1.98 -2.26 16.28
C PHE A 90 -2.26 -3.70 16.67
N ILE A 91 -2.54 -3.89 17.96
CA ILE A 91 -2.97 -5.17 18.50
C ILE A 91 -4.49 -5.15 18.57
N GLU A 92 -5.13 -6.12 17.94
CA GLU A 92 -6.57 -6.32 18.07
C GLU A 92 -6.91 -6.76 19.49
N LYS A 93 -7.83 -6.04 20.14
CA LYS A 93 -8.17 -6.28 21.55
C LYS A 93 -8.73 -7.67 21.82
N ASP A 94 -9.56 -8.19 20.92
CA ASP A 94 -10.28 -9.45 21.12
C ASP A 94 -9.42 -10.68 20.85
N THR A 95 -8.52 -10.60 19.86
CA THR A 95 -7.74 -11.75 19.39
C THR A 95 -6.29 -11.72 19.88
N GLY A 96 -5.78 -10.54 20.26
CA GLY A 96 -4.36 -10.33 20.54
C GLY A 96 -3.47 -10.34 19.29
N HIS A 97 -4.05 -10.41 18.09
CA HIS A 97 -3.29 -10.41 16.85
C HIS A 97 -2.74 -9.02 16.54
N LEU A 98 -1.47 -8.97 16.13
CA LEU A 98 -0.83 -7.79 15.57
C LEU A 98 -1.22 -7.64 14.10
N ARG A 99 -1.61 -6.42 13.73
CA ARG A 99 -1.77 -5.98 12.34
C ARG A 99 -0.71 -4.95 12.02
N ILE A 100 0.10 -5.21 10.98
CA ILE A 100 1.05 -4.24 10.43
C ILE A 100 0.35 -3.48 9.31
N ILE A 101 0.41 -2.15 9.36
CA ILE A 101 -0.29 -1.28 8.40
C ILE A 101 0.67 -0.66 7.38
N ASP A 102 1.79 -0.09 7.82
CA ASP A 102 2.80 0.53 6.94
C ASP A 102 4.12 0.72 7.71
N ARG A 103 5.11 1.35 7.09
CA ARG A 103 6.27 1.90 7.80
C ARG A 103 5.82 3.10 8.62
N ALA A 104 6.29 3.22 9.86
CA ALA A 104 5.92 4.31 10.78
C ALA A 104 6.16 5.70 10.16
N LYS A 105 7.24 5.87 9.41
CA LYS A 105 7.56 7.13 8.70
C LYS A 105 6.64 7.47 7.52
N ASP A 106 5.94 6.49 6.97
CA ASP A 106 5.08 6.64 5.79
C ASP A 106 3.59 6.78 6.19
N VAL A 107 3.26 6.51 7.47
CA VAL A 107 1.93 6.77 8.02
C VAL A 107 1.72 8.26 8.19
N GLY A 108 0.61 8.75 7.64
CA GLY A 108 0.16 10.13 7.75
C GLY A 108 -1.17 10.25 8.48
N ARG A 109 -1.76 11.44 8.41
CA ARG A 109 -3.11 11.71 8.87
C ARG A 109 -3.90 12.43 7.78
N MET A 110 -5.16 12.10 7.64
CA MET A 110 -6.11 12.88 6.86
C MET A 110 -6.35 14.25 7.52
N ALA A 111 -7.00 15.17 6.83
CA ALA A 111 -7.29 16.51 7.36
C ALA A 111 -8.15 16.49 8.64
N ASP A 112 -9.01 15.47 8.80
CA ASP A 112 -9.83 15.25 10.00
C ASP A 112 -9.09 14.52 11.14
N GLY A 113 -7.80 14.22 10.96
CA GLY A 113 -6.96 13.51 11.91
C GLY A 113 -7.04 11.99 11.84
N SER A 114 -7.92 11.42 11.01
CA SER A 114 -8.00 9.98 10.78
C SER A 114 -6.71 9.43 10.18
N LEU A 115 -6.46 8.14 10.41
CA LEU A 115 -5.20 7.51 10.03
C LEU A 115 -5.10 7.34 8.52
N PHE A 116 -3.95 7.68 7.95
CA PHE A 116 -3.65 7.46 6.53
C PHE A 116 -2.45 6.53 6.39
N ALA A 117 -2.68 5.30 5.93
CA ALA A 117 -1.63 4.31 5.68
C ALA A 117 -1.61 3.95 4.18
N PRO A 118 -0.83 4.67 3.36
CA PRO A 118 -0.94 4.55 1.91
C PRO A 118 -0.57 3.15 1.41
N LYS A 119 0.50 2.51 1.92
CA LYS A 119 0.88 1.17 1.43
C LYS A 119 -0.16 0.11 1.77
N TYR A 120 -0.91 0.28 2.85
CA TYR A 120 -1.99 -0.64 3.18
C TYR A 120 -3.05 -0.65 2.07
N ILE A 121 -3.45 0.53 1.62
CA ILE A 121 -4.45 0.71 0.55
C ILE A 121 -3.87 0.26 -0.80
N GLU A 122 -2.63 0.64 -1.10
CA GLU A 122 -1.94 0.24 -2.34
C GLU A 122 -1.79 -1.27 -2.44
N ASN A 123 -1.39 -1.95 -1.35
CA ASN A 123 -1.28 -3.40 -1.33
C ASN A 123 -2.64 -4.08 -1.54
N LYS A 124 -3.72 -3.54 -0.96
CA LYS A 124 -5.10 -4.02 -1.23
C LYS A 124 -5.45 -3.93 -2.72
N LEU A 125 -5.11 -2.82 -3.38
CA LEU A 125 -5.32 -2.65 -4.82
C LEU A 125 -4.45 -3.62 -5.65
N LYS A 126 -3.21 -3.84 -5.25
CA LYS A 126 -2.27 -4.73 -5.95
C LYS A 126 -2.54 -6.23 -5.74
N PHE A 127 -3.51 -6.60 -4.89
CA PHE A 127 -4.02 -7.96 -4.88
C PHE A 127 -4.84 -8.29 -6.13
N TYR A 128 -5.38 -7.28 -6.82
CA TYR A 128 -6.07 -7.46 -8.08
C TYR A 128 -5.01 -7.61 -9.19
N PRO A 129 -5.02 -8.72 -9.95
CA PRO A 129 -3.97 -9.04 -10.91
C PRO A 129 -3.88 -8.06 -12.09
N ASN A 130 -4.94 -7.27 -12.32
CA ASN A 130 -4.98 -6.23 -13.35
C ASN A 130 -4.36 -4.90 -12.90
N ILE A 131 -3.99 -4.74 -11.63
CA ILE A 131 -3.31 -3.56 -11.09
C ILE A 131 -1.85 -3.92 -10.80
N LEU A 132 -0.94 -3.37 -11.60
CA LEU A 132 0.50 -3.57 -11.45
C LEU A 132 1.07 -2.74 -10.30
N GLU A 133 0.67 -1.48 -10.23
CA GLU A 133 1.12 -0.53 -9.22
C GLU A 133 0.01 0.44 -8.86
N ALA A 134 0.01 0.88 -7.61
CA ALA A 134 -0.90 1.89 -7.12
C ALA A 134 -0.11 2.90 -6.27
N VAL A 135 -0.40 4.18 -6.43
CA VAL A 135 0.13 5.23 -5.56
C VAL A 135 -1.04 6.02 -5.00
N VAL A 136 -1.21 5.95 -3.68
CA VAL A 136 -2.31 6.61 -2.98
C VAL A 136 -1.81 7.88 -2.29
N PHE A 137 -2.61 8.93 -2.41
CA PHE A 137 -2.40 10.25 -1.82
C PHE A 137 -3.55 10.54 -0.84
N GLY A 138 -3.27 11.26 0.24
CA GLY A 138 -4.30 11.55 1.26
C GLY A 138 -3.77 12.26 2.51
N ASN A 139 -2.46 12.20 2.77
CA ASN A 139 -1.87 12.88 3.92
C ASN A 139 -2.16 14.40 3.89
N GLY A 140 -2.81 14.91 4.93
CA GLY A 140 -3.26 16.30 5.05
C GLY A 140 -4.41 16.69 4.12
N ARG A 141 -5.10 15.74 3.48
CA ARG A 141 -6.20 15.97 2.53
C ARG A 141 -7.54 15.51 3.11
N GLU A 142 -8.63 16.01 2.55
CA GLU A 142 -10.00 15.66 2.97
C GLU A 142 -10.44 14.25 2.56
N TYR A 143 -9.81 13.70 1.51
CA TYR A 143 -10.10 12.37 0.98
C TYR A 143 -8.86 11.79 0.31
N CYS A 144 -8.83 10.46 0.14
CA CYS A 144 -7.75 9.83 -0.59
C CYS A 144 -7.98 9.85 -2.10
N THR A 145 -6.90 9.90 -2.86
CA THR A 145 -6.92 9.75 -4.32
C THR A 145 -5.86 8.73 -4.75
N ALA A 146 -6.04 8.13 -5.93
CA ALA A 146 -5.13 7.09 -6.41
C ALA A 146 -4.68 7.32 -7.85
N MET A 147 -3.41 7.04 -8.12
CA MET A 147 -2.90 6.81 -9.47
C MET A 147 -2.64 5.32 -9.64
N ILE A 148 -3.09 4.76 -10.75
CA ILE A 148 -3.05 3.32 -11.01
C ILE A 148 -2.21 3.04 -12.26
N ASN A 149 -1.34 2.03 -12.19
CA ASN A 149 -0.85 1.33 -13.37
C ASN A 149 -1.58 0.01 -13.53
N ILE A 150 -2.09 -0.22 -14.73
CA ILE A 150 -2.54 -1.56 -15.10
C ILE A 150 -1.36 -2.50 -15.32
N ASP A 151 -1.58 -3.79 -15.09
CA ASP A 151 -0.69 -4.85 -15.59
C ASP A 151 -1.03 -5.14 -17.04
N LEU A 152 -0.12 -4.80 -17.96
CA LEU A 152 -0.37 -4.95 -19.39
C LEU A 152 -0.68 -6.39 -19.80
N THR A 153 -0.05 -7.37 -19.16
CA THR A 153 -0.24 -8.79 -19.50
C THR A 153 -1.61 -9.26 -19.00
N ALA A 154 -1.97 -8.95 -17.76
CA ALA A 154 -3.24 -9.36 -17.20
C ALA A 154 -4.43 -8.67 -17.89
N VAL A 155 -4.32 -7.35 -18.12
CA VAL A 155 -5.37 -6.58 -18.80
C VAL A 155 -5.43 -6.92 -20.28
N GLY A 156 -4.30 -7.19 -20.94
CA GLY A 156 -4.27 -7.67 -22.33
C GLY A 156 -5.01 -9.00 -22.50
N ASN A 157 -4.70 -10.00 -21.65
CA ASN A 157 -5.41 -11.28 -21.63
C ASN A 157 -6.92 -11.13 -21.38
N TRP A 158 -7.31 -10.20 -20.50
CA TRP A 158 -8.71 -9.88 -20.26
C TRP A 158 -9.35 -9.20 -21.48
N ALA A 159 -8.66 -8.27 -22.13
CA ALA A 159 -9.13 -7.54 -23.31
C ALA A 159 -9.40 -8.49 -24.48
N GLU A 160 -8.49 -9.44 -24.74
CA GLU A 160 -8.68 -10.49 -25.75
C GLU A 160 -9.94 -11.31 -25.52
N ARG A 161 -10.19 -11.74 -24.28
CA ARG A 161 -11.40 -12.51 -23.92
C ARG A 161 -12.69 -11.70 -24.05
N ASN A 162 -12.61 -10.39 -24.02
CA ASN A 162 -13.74 -9.46 -24.15
C ASN A 162 -13.81 -8.81 -25.54
N ASN A 163 -13.03 -9.27 -26.52
CA ASN A 163 -12.97 -8.74 -27.88
C ASN A 163 -12.63 -7.24 -27.95
N ILE A 164 -11.77 -6.77 -27.05
CA ILE A 164 -11.26 -5.39 -27.04
C ILE A 164 -9.92 -5.38 -27.77
N ALA A 165 -9.87 -4.70 -28.92
CA ALA A 165 -8.64 -4.45 -29.64
C ALA A 165 -7.88 -3.26 -29.04
N TYR A 166 -6.56 -3.37 -28.96
CA TYR A 166 -5.67 -2.28 -28.54
C TYR A 166 -4.31 -2.44 -29.21
N GLY A 167 -3.63 -1.33 -29.49
CA GLY A 167 -2.31 -1.29 -30.11
C GLY A 167 -1.17 -0.91 -29.15
N SER A 168 -1.48 -0.45 -27.94
CA SER A 168 -0.47 -0.01 -26.97
C SER A 168 -0.96 -0.05 -25.53
N TYR A 169 -0.03 0.03 -24.57
CA TYR A 169 -0.35 0.22 -23.15
C TYR A 169 -1.27 1.42 -22.94
N GLN A 170 -0.93 2.56 -23.55
CA GLN A 170 -1.65 3.81 -23.37
C GLN A 170 -3.10 3.71 -23.85
N GLU A 171 -3.33 3.06 -24.99
CA GLU A 171 -4.68 2.84 -25.51
C GLU A 171 -5.51 1.95 -24.59
N LEU A 172 -4.91 0.86 -24.10
CA LEU A 172 -5.60 -0.05 -23.19
C LEU A 172 -5.87 0.59 -21.82
N ALA A 173 -4.90 1.31 -21.26
CA ALA A 173 -5.02 2.06 -20.01
C ALA A 173 -6.09 3.16 -20.09
N ALA A 174 -6.29 3.76 -21.27
CA ALA A 174 -7.32 4.76 -21.52
C ALA A 174 -8.71 4.17 -21.83
N HIS A 175 -8.82 2.84 -21.98
CA HIS A 175 -10.06 2.23 -22.45
C HIS A 175 -11.18 2.33 -21.39
N PRO A 176 -12.43 2.71 -21.75
CA PRO A 176 -13.51 2.92 -20.79
C PRO A 176 -13.83 1.71 -19.92
N GLU A 177 -13.77 0.50 -20.51
CA GLU A 177 -14.00 -0.75 -19.77
C GLU A 177 -12.87 -1.09 -18.80
N VAL A 178 -11.63 -0.66 -19.08
CA VAL A 178 -10.50 -0.82 -18.15
C VAL A 178 -10.66 0.11 -16.96
N TYR A 179 -11.05 1.37 -17.20
CA TYR A 179 -11.42 2.27 -16.10
C TYR A 179 -12.60 1.74 -15.28
N ARG A 180 -13.63 1.15 -15.92
CA ARG A 180 -14.75 0.54 -15.20
C ARG A 180 -14.28 -0.62 -14.30
N MET A 181 -13.46 -1.52 -14.83
CA MET A 181 -12.88 -2.61 -14.06
C MET A 181 -12.04 -2.11 -12.87
N VAL A 182 -11.16 -1.13 -13.07
CA VAL A 182 -10.34 -0.57 -11.99
C VAL A 182 -11.20 0.15 -10.95
N GLN A 183 -12.23 0.87 -11.40
CA GLN A 183 -13.20 1.52 -10.51
C GLN A 183 -13.90 0.50 -9.61
N GLU A 184 -14.38 -0.62 -10.17
CA GLU A 184 -15.01 -1.71 -9.39
C GLU A 184 -14.06 -2.24 -8.31
N HIS A 185 -12.78 -2.46 -8.62
CA HIS A 185 -11.78 -2.90 -7.63
C HIS A 185 -11.53 -1.85 -6.53
N ILE A 186 -11.46 -0.57 -6.89
CA ILE A 186 -11.30 0.52 -5.92
C ILE A 186 -12.53 0.58 -4.98
N GLU A 187 -13.74 0.40 -5.50
CA GLU A 187 -14.96 0.39 -4.71
C GLU A 187 -15.03 -0.83 -3.77
N GLU A 188 -14.54 -1.99 -4.19
CA GLU A 188 -14.38 -3.15 -3.30
C GLU A 188 -13.37 -2.87 -2.17
N VAL A 189 -12.24 -2.23 -2.49
CA VAL A 189 -11.27 -1.79 -1.48
C VAL A 189 -11.89 -0.77 -0.53
N ASN A 190 -12.64 0.22 -1.03
CA ASN A 190 -13.34 1.20 -0.20
C ASN A 190 -14.36 0.53 0.73
N ARG A 191 -15.10 -0.46 0.24
CA ARG A 191 -16.03 -1.23 1.07
C ARG A 191 -15.30 -1.99 2.18
N SER A 192 -14.14 -2.57 1.88
CA SER A 192 -13.29 -3.19 2.89
C SER A 192 -12.76 -2.18 3.90
N LEU A 193 -12.35 -0.99 3.46
CA LEU A 193 -11.86 0.08 4.35
C LEU A 193 -12.98 0.62 5.25
N ALA A 194 -14.20 0.77 4.76
CA ALA A 194 -15.34 1.27 5.54
C ALA A 194 -15.70 0.39 6.75
N GLY A 195 -15.36 -0.90 6.69
CA GLY A 195 -15.48 -1.84 7.81
C GLY A 195 -14.25 -1.87 8.74
N ASP A 196 -13.17 -1.17 8.41
CA ASP A 196 -11.95 -1.13 9.23
C ASP A 196 -12.00 0.05 10.21
N GLU A 197 -11.96 -0.25 11.51
CA GLU A 197 -12.10 0.76 12.56
C GLU A 197 -11.03 1.85 12.54
N LEU A 198 -9.84 1.55 12.02
CA LEU A 198 -8.69 2.46 12.04
C LEU A 198 -8.51 3.18 10.70
N LEU A 199 -8.85 2.53 9.60
CA LEU A 199 -8.57 3.02 8.24
C LEU A 199 -9.80 3.46 7.45
N SER A 200 -11.00 3.38 8.03
CA SER A 200 -12.26 3.78 7.39
C SER A 200 -12.34 5.23 6.90
N GLY A 201 -11.55 6.14 7.48
CA GLY A 201 -11.42 7.54 7.02
C GLY A 201 -10.58 7.72 5.74
N SER A 202 -9.92 6.67 5.26
CA SER A 202 -8.97 6.72 4.14
C SER A 202 -9.50 6.13 2.84
N GLN A 203 -10.82 6.16 2.63
CA GLN A 203 -11.42 5.71 1.38
C GLN A 203 -10.98 6.60 0.21
N ILE A 204 -10.72 5.97 -0.94
CA ILE A 204 -10.36 6.66 -2.18
C ILE A 204 -11.64 7.28 -2.74
N ARG A 205 -11.58 8.55 -3.15
CA ARG A 205 -12.71 9.26 -3.75
C ARG A 205 -12.54 9.50 -5.24
N ARG A 206 -11.31 9.66 -5.70
CA ARG A 206 -11.00 9.95 -7.11
C ARG A 206 -9.74 9.20 -7.54
N PHE A 207 -9.71 8.77 -8.79
CA PHE A 207 -8.55 8.08 -9.35
C PHE A 207 -8.35 8.39 -10.83
N LEU A 208 -7.16 8.06 -11.32
CA LEU A 208 -6.82 8.01 -12.73
C LEU A 208 -5.93 6.80 -13.02
N ILE A 209 -5.89 6.38 -14.28
CA ILE A 209 -4.95 5.37 -14.77
C ILE A 209 -3.83 6.10 -15.52
N LEU A 210 -2.59 5.85 -15.14
CA LEU A 210 -1.41 6.44 -15.77
C LEU A 210 -1.26 5.89 -17.20
N HIS A 211 -0.83 6.75 -18.12
CA HIS A 211 -0.57 6.43 -19.53
C HIS A 211 0.74 5.69 -19.79
N LYS A 212 1.57 5.52 -18.76
CA LYS A 212 2.78 4.67 -18.77
C LYS A 212 2.91 3.93 -17.45
N GLU A 213 3.65 2.82 -17.45
CA GLU A 213 4.09 2.17 -16.21
C GLU A 213 5.13 3.02 -15.46
N LEU A 214 5.10 2.98 -14.13
CA LEU A 214 6.15 3.54 -13.29
C LEU A 214 7.44 2.75 -13.46
N ASP A 215 8.57 3.45 -13.59
CA ASP A 215 9.86 2.85 -13.93
C ASP A 215 10.98 3.21 -12.93
N ALA A 216 11.91 2.28 -12.71
CA ALA A 216 13.08 2.52 -11.88
C ALA A 216 14.11 3.42 -12.59
N ASP A 217 14.25 3.33 -13.91
CA ASP A 217 15.17 4.15 -14.70
C ASP A 217 14.68 5.61 -14.80
N ASP A 218 13.38 5.82 -14.69
CA ASP A 218 12.76 7.15 -14.53
C ASP A 218 12.89 7.72 -13.10
N GLY A 219 13.44 6.93 -12.17
CA GLY A 219 13.62 7.30 -10.77
C GLY A 219 12.33 7.28 -9.95
N GLU A 220 11.25 6.68 -10.49
CA GLU A 220 9.93 6.60 -9.86
C GLU A 220 9.82 5.40 -8.92
N LEU A 221 10.55 4.34 -9.24
CA LEU A 221 10.70 3.15 -8.43
C LEU A 221 12.17 2.95 -8.00
N THR A 222 12.39 2.18 -6.93
CA THR A 222 13.70 1.55 -6.70
C THR A 222 13.90 0.39 -7.66
N ARG A 223 15.14 -0.11 -7.80
CA ARG A 223 15.43 -1.35 -8.55
C ARG A 223 14.66 -2.57 -8.04
N THR A 224 14.26 -2.55 -6.76
CA THR A 224 13.39 -3.56 -6.13
C THR A 224 11.89 -3.25 -6.28
N ARG A 225 11.53 -2.35 -7.20
CA ARG A 225 10.16 -1.92 -7.52
C ARG A 225 9.40 -1.28 -6.35
N LYS A 226 10.10 -0.62 -5.41
CA LYS A 226 9.46 0.17 -4.35
C LYS A 226 9.22 1.60 -4.83
N VAL A 227 8.01 2.11 -4.64
CA VAL A 227 7.62 3.48 -5.02
C VAL A 227 8.47 4.52 -4.28
N ARG A 228 9.06 5.46 -5.04
CA ARG A 228 9.77 6.63 -4.51
C ARG A 228 8.81 7.81 -4.39
N ARG A 229 7.99 7.82 -3.34
CA ARG A 229 6.88 8.78 -3.14
C ARG A 229 7.25 10.25 -3.36
N GLY A 230 8.41 10.69 -2.87
CA GLY A 230 8.87 12.08 -3.07
C GLY A 230 9.08 12.42 -4.55
N ALA A 231 9.71 11.50 -5.31
CA ALA A 231 9.91 11.67 -6.75
C ALA A 231 8.57 11.61 -7.52
N ILE A 232 7.65 10.73 -7.11
CA ILE A 232 6.29 10.71 -7.67
C ILE A 232 5.56 12.02 -7.41
N ALA A 233 5.58 12.52 -6.18
CA ALA A 233 4.89 13.75 -5.81
C ALA A 233 5.39 14.97 -6.59
N GLU A 234 6.69 15.05 -6.83
CA GLU A 234 7.30 16.12 -7.63
C GLU A 234 6.95 15.97 -9.12
N ARG A 235 7.22 14.79 -9.70
CA ARG A 235 7.05 14.54 -11.14
C ARG A 235 5.59 14.61 -11.59
N TYR A 236 4.68 14.11 -10.76
CA TYR A 236 3.26 14.02 -11.06
C TYR A 236 2.42 15.08 -10.34
N ALA A 237 3.04 16.16 -9.86
CA ALA A 237 2.38 17.22 -9.09
C ALA A 237 1.09 17.72 -9.77
N ARG A 238 1.12 17.95 -11.09
CA ARG A 238 -0.04 18.38 -11.87
C ARG A 238 -1.17 17.35 -11.88
N LEU A 239 -0.85 16.06 -11.98
CA LEU A 239 -1.87 15.00 -11.95
C LEU A 239 -2.49 14.89 -10.56
N ILE A 240 -1.66 15.01 -9.52
CA ILE A 240 -2.09 14.99 -8.12
C ILE A 240 -2.99 16.19 -7.84
N GLU A 241 -2.66 17.39 -8.31
CA GLU A 241 -3.50 18.57 -8.18
C GLU A 241 -4.87 18.39 -8.86
N ALA A 242 -4.87 17.88 -10.10
CA ALA A 242 -6.10 17.61 -10.85
C ALA A 242 -7.02 16.58 -10.15
N LEU A 243 -6.43 15.63 -9.41
CA LEU A 243 -7.19 14.71 -8.56
C LEU A 243 -7.93 15.43 -7.41
N TYR A 244 -7.51 16.62 -7.00
CA TYR A 244 -8.13 17.39 -5.91
C TYR A 244 -8.92 18.63 -6.33
N ASP A 245 -8.71 19.17 -7.53
CA ASP A 245 -9.29 20.45 -7.98
C ASP A 245 -10.68 20.34 -8.65
N GLY A 246 -11.22 19.12 -8.77
CA GLY A 246 -12.51 18.85 -9.42
C GLY A 246 -12.43 18.59 -10.92
N SER A 247 -11.25 18.58 -11.52
CA SER A 247 -11.05 18.25 -12.94
C SER A 247 -11.57 16.85 -13.27
N GLY A 248 -12.22 16.69 -14.44
CA GLY A 248 -12.62 15.39 -14.98
C GLY A 248 -11.59 14.74 -15.91
N SER A 249 -10.54 15.49 -16.28
CA SER A 249 -9.42 14.99 -17.08
C SER A 249 -8.21 15.89 -16.93
N VAL A 250 -7.01 15.36 -17.20
CA VAL A 250 -5.76 16.13 -17.15
C VAL A 250 -4.82 15.68 -18.27
N ASP A 251 -4.13 16.62 -18.91
CA ASP A 251 -3.04 16.29 -19.83
C ASP A 251 -1.79 15.92 -19.04
N ALA A 252 -1.26 14.74 -19.32
CA ALA A 252 -0.04 14.23 -18.77
C ALA A 252 1.06 14.27 -19.83
N GLU A 253 2.23 14.77 -19.43
CA GLU A 253 3.45 14.77 -20.22
C GLU A 253 4.58 14.35 -19.28
N VAL A 254 5.21 13.21 -19.59
CA VAL A 254 6.23 12.62 -18.72
C VAL A 254 7.44 12.22 -19.53
N GLU A 255 8.61 12.68 -19.10
CA GLU A 255 9.90 12.29 -19.66
C GLU A 255 10.18 10.84 -19.26
N VAL A 256 10.50 10.01 -20.26
CA VAL A 256 10.86 8.60 -20.08
C VAL A 256 12.29 8.34 -20.52
N THR A 257 12.98 7.45 -19.82
CA THR A 257 14.32 6.99 -20.16
C THR A 257 14.21 5.60 -20.79
N TYR A 258 14.61 5.48 -22.06
CA TYR A 258 14.65 4.19 -22.75
C TYR A 258 15.87 3.36 -22.28
N GLU A 259 15.84 2.05 -22.53
CA GLU A 259 16.92 1.13 -22.11
C GLU A 259 18.31 1.53 -22.64
N ASP A 260 18.37 2.23 -23.78
CA ASP A 260 19.61 2.74 -24.37
C ASP A 260 20.05 4.11 -23.80
N GLY A 261 19.38 4.60 -22.77
CA GLY A 261 19.65 5.86 -22.08
C GLY A 261 19.11 7.11 -22.79
N ARG A 262 18.46 6.96 -23.95
CA ARG A 262 17.79 8.10 -24.60
C ARG A 262 16.60 8.56 -23.77
N LYS A 263 16.36 9.87 -23.78
CA LYS A 263 15.17 10.48 -23.18
C LYS A 263 14.12 10.72 -24.25
N GLY A 264 12.88 10.33 -23.94
CA GLY A 264 11.69 10.58 -24.75
C GLY A 264 10.60 11.23 -23.94
N MET A 265 9.47 11.50 -24.59
CA MET A 265 8.31 12.10 -23.96
C MET A 265 7.08 11.28 -24.29
N ILE A 266 6.34 10.84 -23.25
CA ILE A 266 5.03 10.21 -23.43
C ILE A 266 3.96 11.20 -22.99
N ARG A 267 3.03 11.46 -23.90
CA ARG A 267 1.91 12.37 -23.70
C ARG A 267 0.59 11.62 -23.77
N GLY A 268 -0.35 11.98 -22.91
CA GLY A 268 -1.71 11.44 -22.94
C GLY A 268 -2.66 12.31 -22.17
N ARG A 269 -3.95 12.29 -22.55
CA ARG A 269 -5.00 12.89 -21.74
C ARG A 269 -5.61 11.80 -20.86
N LEU A 270 -5.52 11.97 -19.55
CA LEU A 270 -6.00 11.01 -18.57
C LEU A 270 -7.40 11.41 -18.11
N GLU A 271 -8.32 10.46 -18.08
CA GLU A 271 -9.62 10.63 -17.45
C GLU A 271 -9.46 10.57 -15.92
N ILE A 272 -10.22 11.40 -15.19
CA ILE A 272 -10.29 11.33 -13.73
C ILE A 272 -11.71 10.90 -13.37
N ARG A 273 -11.83 9.79 -12.65
CA ARG A 273 -13.13 9.26 -12.22
C ARG A 273 -13.32 9.38 -10.73
N ASP A 274 -14.55 9.71 -10.36
CA ASP A 274 -15.04 9.58 -8.99
C ASP A 274 -15.43 8.13 -8.73
N VAL A 275 -15.15 7.66 -7.52
CA VAL A 275 -15.50 6.29 -7.06
C VAL A 275 -16.46 6.37 -5.87
N GLN A 276 -17.33 5.36 -5.76
CA GLN A 276 -18.21 5.27 -4.62
C GLN A 276 -17.42 5.07 -3.31
N THR A 277 -17.80 5.83 -2.28
CA THR A 277 -17.42 5.59 -0.89
C THR A 277 -18.58 4.99 -0.12
N PHE A 278 -18.28 4.28 0.95
CA PHE A 278 -19.25 3.54 1.75
C PHE A 278 -19.36 4.14 3.16
N PRO A 279 -20.55 4.08 3.77
CA PRO A 279 -20.73 4.49 5.15
C PRO A 279 -19.79 3.74 6.08
N VAL A 280 -19.05 4.48 6.90
CA VAL A 280 -18.17 3.91 7.91
C VAL A 280 -19.01 3.25 9.00
N ALA A 281 -18.70 2.00 9.34
CA ALA A 281 -19.34 1.33 10.47
C ALA A 281 -19.09 2.15 11.75
N ARG A 282 -20.16 2.70 12.35
CA ARG A 282 -20.02 3.48 13.59
C ARG A 282 -19.41 2.61 14.67
N LYS A 283 -18.39 3.12 15.36
CA LYS A 283 -17.95 2.58 16.65
C LYS A 283 -19.17 2.44 17.56
N GLN A 284 -19.51 1.22 17.97
CA GLN A 284 -20.31 1.08 19.18
C GLN A 284 -19.44 1.65 20.30
N ALA A 285 -19.87 2.77 20.88
CA ALA A 285 -19.25 3.28 22.08
C ALA A 285 -19.41 2.20 23.15
N ALA A 286 -18.28 1.64 23.59
CA ALA A 286 -18.20 0.82 24.79
C ALA A 286 -18.34 1.69 26.04
#